data_AF-A0A2L2Z9Y3-F1
#
_entry.id   AF-A0A2L2Z9Y3-F1
#
_cell.length_a   1.000
_cell.length_b   1.000
_cell.length_c   1.000
_cell.angle_alpha   90.00
_cell.angle_beta   90.00
_cell.angle_gamma   90.00
#
_symmetry.space_group_name_H-M   'P 1'
#
loop_
_entity.id
_entity.type
_entity.pdbx_description
1 polymer ?
#
loop_
_entity_poly.entity_id
_entity_poly.type
_entity_poly.pdbx_seq_one_letter_code
_entity_poly.pdbx_strand_id
1 'polypeptide(L)' 'GLHETSCIHDYSAGVANRGAIIRIPRQVAEMKMGYLEDRSPSSICDPYAGADALIRTICLDE' A
#
# COMPACT_ATOMS: atom_id res chain seq x y z
N GLY A 1 -2.23 -13.87 -3.65
CA GLY A 1 -2.94 -14.11 -4.92
C GLY A 1 -4.12 -15.03 -4.68
N LEU A 2 -5.13 -15.00 -5.57
CA LEU A 2 -6.48 -15.59 -5.52
C LEU A 2 -7.65 -14.74 -4.94
N HIS A 3 -7.42 -13.82 -3.98
CA HIS A 3 -8.50 -12.98 -3.41
C HIS A 3 -8.10 -11.51 -3.21
N GLU A 4 -7.85 -10.77 -4.30
CA GLU A 4 -7.52 -9.33 -4.26
C GLU A 4 -6.30 -8.93 -3.38
N THR A 5 -5.44 -9.88 -2.98
CA THR A 5 -4.23 -9.60 -2.19
C THR A 5 -3.02 -10.26 -2.84
N SER A 6 -1.88 -9.57 -2.91
CA SER A 6 -0.61 -10.13 -3.41
C SER A 6 -0.06 -11.21 -2.47
N CYS A 7 0.95 -11.96 -2.91
CA CYS A 7 1.70 -12.82 -1.99
C CYS A 7 2.48 -11.96 -1.01
N ILE A 8 2.49 -12.33 0.29
CA ILE A 8 3.18 -11.58 1.35
C ILE A 8 4.69 -11.45 1.14
N HIS A 9 5.27 -12.32 0.31
CA HIS A 9 6.71 -12.34 0.02
C HIS A 9 7.08 -11.53 -1.23
N ASP A 10 6.10 -11.15 -2.05
CA ASP A 10 6.34 -10.42 -3.29
C ASP A 10 5.78 -9.01 -3.17
N TYR A 11 6.68 -8.06 -2.97
CA TYR A 11 6.32 -6.65 -2.95
C TYR A 11 5.93 -6.17 -4.35
N SER A 12 4.72 -5.61 -4.49
CA SER A 12 4.20 -5.16 -5.78
C SER A 12 3.40 -3.87 -5.66
N ALA A 13 3.57 -2.98 -6.66
CA ALA A 13 2.85 -1.73 -6.77
C ALA A 13 2.22 -1.57 -8.16
N GLY A 14 1.06 -0.92 -8.26
CA GLY A 14 0.42 -0.70 -9.56
C GLY A 14 -0.73 0.30 -9.59
N VAL A 15 -0.94 0.91 -10.77
CA VAL A 15 -2.04 1.84 -11.03
C VAL A 15 -3.34 1.06 -11.21
N ALA A 16 -4.35 1.38 -10.40
CA ALA A 16 -5.64 0.70 -10.35
C ALA A 16 -5.56 -0.83 -10.13
N ASN A 17 -4.39 -1.35 -9.73
CA ASN A 17 -4.19 -2.78 -9.54
C ASN A 17 -4.65 -3.19 -8.14
N ARG A 18 -5.80 -3.87 -8.07
CA ARG A 18 -6.30 -4.42 -6.81
C ARG A 18 -5.56 -5.69 -6.37
N GLY A 19 -4.75 -6.30 -7.22
CA GLY A 19 -3.93 -7.46 -6.84
C GLY A 19 -2.56 -7.08 -6.28
N ALA A 20 -2.21 -5.79 -6.23
CA ALA A 20 -0.94 -5.27 -5.73
C ALA A 20 -1.03 -4.90 -4.23
N ILE A 21 0.12 -4.93 -3.55
CA ILE A 21 0.24 -4.52 -2.14
C ILE A 21 0.06 -3.02 -2.02
N ILE A 22 0.77 -2.25 -2.84
CA ILE A 22 0.57 -0.80 -2.95
C ILE A 22 -0.29 -0.49 -4.18
N ARG A 23 -1.45 0.13 -3.95
CA ARG A 23 -2.34 0.56 -5.03
C ARG A 23 -2.26 2.07 -5.20
N ILE A 24 -2.05 2.51 -6.43
CA ILE A 24 -2.20 3.92 -6.82
C ILE A 24 -3.55 4.06 -7.52
N PRO A 25 -4.53 4.80 -6.96
CA PRO A 25 -5.81 5.02 -7.64
C PRO A 25 -5.63 5.64 -9.02
N ARG A 26 -6.47 5.26 -10.01
CA ARG A 26 -6.37 5.79 -11.38
C ARG A 26 -6.41 7.32 -11.41
N GLN A 27 -7.32 7.91 -10.64
CA GLN A 27 -7.44 9.37 -10.51
C GLN A 27 -6.16 10.02 -10.00
N VAL A 28 -5.49 9.41 -9.00
CA VAL A 28 -4.23 9.92 -8.45
C VAL A 28 -3.11 9.83 -9.50
N ALA A 29 -3.06 8.73 -10.25
CA ALA A 29 -2.08 8.57 -11.33
C ALA A 29 -2.31 9.58 -12.47
N GLU A 30 -3.56 9.87 -12.82
CA GLU A 30 -3.94 10.87 -13.83
C GLU A 30 -3.62 12.30 -13.37
N MET A 31 -3.95 12.63 -12.12
CA MET A 31 -3.69 13.96 -11.54
C MET A 31 -2.23 14.17 -11.11
N LYS A 32 -1.44 13.09 -11.04
CA LYS A 32 -0.06 13.06 -10.52
C LYS A 32 0.10 13.62 -9.10
N MET A 33 -0.99 13.63 -8.32
CA MET A 33 -1.03 14.07 -6.92
C MET A 33 -2.16 13.35 -6.19
N GLY A 34 -1.99 13.14 -4.88
CA GLY A 34 -2.99 12.47 -4.05
C GLY A 34 -2.32 11.52 -3.05
N TYR A 35 -2.76 10.27 -3.03
CA TYR A 35 -2.35 9.26 -2.06
C TYR A 35 -2.08 7.90 -2.69
N LEU A 36 -1.32 7.08 -1.97
CA LEU A 36 -1.18 5.64 -2.21
C LEU A 36 -1.99 4.88 -1.16
N GLU A 37 -2.44 3.68 -1.51
CA GLU A 37 -3.10 2.78 -0.58
C GLU A 37 -2.19 1.59 -0.31
N ASP A 38 -1.74 1.46 0.95
CA ASP A 38 -1.11 0.24 1.43
C ASP A 38 -2.18 -0.79 1.81
N ARG A 39 -2.15 -1.94 1.14
CA ARG A 39 -3.11 -3.04 1.28
C ARG A 39 -2.45 -4.30 1.86
N SER A 40 -1.21 -4.18 2.34
CA SER A 40 -0.53 -5.18 3.16
C SER A 40 -1.18 -5.43 4.54
N PRO A 41 -1.73 -4.42 5.24
CA PRO A 41 -2.20 -4.61 6.62
C PRO A 41 -3.33 -5.63 6.72
N SER A 42 -3.13 -6.63 7.58
CA SER A 42 -4.20 -7.54 8.00
C SER A 42 -5.31 -6.77 8.72
N SER A 43 -6.55 -7.27 8.68
CA SER A 43 -7.70 -6.67 9.38
C SER A 43 -7.55 -6.59 10.91
N ILE A 44 -6.54 -7.26 11.48
CA ILE A 44 -6.21 -7.26 12.92
C ILE A 44 -4.98 -6.35 13.21
N CYS A 45 -4.43 -5.67 12.21
CA CYS A 45 -3.25 -4.82 12.37
C CYS A 45 -3.51 -3.70 13.38
N ASP A 46 -2.53 -3.44 14.26
CA ASP A 46 -2.55 -2.27 15.13
C ASP A 46 -2.42 -0.99 14.28
N PRO A 47 -3.41 -0.09 14.30
CA PRO A 47 -3.41 1.11 13.47
C PRO A 47 -2.23 2.05 13.78
N TYR A 48 -1.75 2.08 15.02
CA TYR A 48 -0.62 2.92 15.40
C TYR A 48 0.70 2.33 14.92
N ALA A 49 0.89 1.03 15.10
CA ALA A 49 2.10 0.36 14.62
C ALA A 49 2.20 0.40 13.08
N GLY A 50 1.08 0.21 12.38
CA GLY A 50 1.04 0.29 10.91
C GLY A 50 1.35 1.70 10.40
N ALA A 51 0.76 2.73 11.01
CA ALA A 51 1.03 4.12 10.64
C ALA A 51 2.48 4.54 10.96
N ASP A 52 3.01 4.16 12.13
CA ASP A 52 4.39 4.45 12.52
C ASP A 52 5.39 3.83 11.54
N ALA A 53 5.21 2.56 11.19
CA ALA A 53 6.06 1.87 10.21
C ALA A 53 6.03 2.57 8.84
N LEU A 54 4.85 2.97 8.35
CA LEU A 54 4.71 3.71 7.09
C LEU A 54 5.46 5.04 7.11
N ILE A 55 5.33 5.82 8.19
CA ILE A 55 5.98 7.13 8.30
C ILE A 55 7.50 6.98 8.41
N ARG A 56 7.97 6.02 9.20
CA ARG A 56 9.41 5.75 9.34
C ARG A 56 10.05 5.40 8.00
N THR A 57 9.47 4.43 7.30
CA THR A 57 10.04 3.97 6.03
C THR A 57 9.93 5.01 4.92
N ILE A 58 8.85 5.80 4.84
CA ILE A 58 8.64 6.75 3.73
C ILE A 58 9.31 8.11 3.98
N CYS A 59 9.27 8.61 5.21
CA CYS A 59 9.68 9.97 5.53
C CYS A 59 10.99 10.05 6.32
N LEU A 60 11.38 9.00 7.03
CA LEU A 60 12.55 9.00 7.92
C LEU A 60 13.69 8.10 7.43
N ASP A 61 13.47 7.25 6.42
CA ASP A 61 14.45 6.28 5.88
C ASP A 61 15.01 5.34 6.97
N GLU A 62 14.18 5.02 7.97
CA GLU A 62 14.41 4.03 9.03
C GLU A 62 13.66 2.73 8.76
#